data_AF-A0A392N4T8-F1
#
_entry.id   AF-A0A392N4T8-F1
#
_cell.length_a   1.000
_cell.length_b   1.000
_cell.length_c   1.000
_cell.angle_alpha   90.00
_cell.angle_beta   90.00
_cell.angle_gamma   90.00
#
_symmetry.space_group_name_H-M   'P 1'
#
loop_
_entity.id
_entity.type
_entity.pdbx_description
1 polymer ?
#
loop_
_entity_poly.entity_id
_entity_poly.type
_entity_poly.pdbx_seq_one_letter_code
_entity_poly.pdbx_strand_id
1 'polypeptide(L)'
;MLVGVNVDDNWLFDVSLMVNCKIGRTPFIYLGLPIGGNHRRHSLRIPLLEKIRKRLSGWKSCLLSMGSRLVLLKSVLSSFPVYFLSFFKASA
;
A
#
# COMPACT_ATOMS: atom_id res chain seq x y z
N MET A 1 0.47 17.87 0.49
CA MET A 1 -0.78 17.53 1.21
C MET A 1 -0.37 17.08 2.59
N LEU A 2 -0.82 17.78 3.62
CA LEU A 2 -0.53 17.46 5.02
C LEU A 2 -1.66 16.65 5.62
N VAL A 3 -1.32 15.60 6.36
CA VAL A 3 -2.30 14.74 7.03
C VAL A 3 -1.89 14.58 8.48
N GLY A 4 -2.77 14.97 9.40
CA GLY A 4 -2.56 14.80 10.83
C GLY A 4 -2.87 13.38 11.25
N VAL A 5 -1.96 12.75 11.97
CA VAL A 5 -2.21 11.47 12.64
C VAL A 5 -2.28 11.75 14.13
N ASN A 6 -3.49 11.72 14.70
CA ASN A 6 -3.74 12.01 16.11
C ASN A 6 -3.27 13.42 16.54
N VAL A 7 -3.65 14.43 15.76
CA VAL A 7 -3.36 15.86 16.04
C VAL A 7 -4.61 16.68 15.83
N ASP A 8 -4.82 17.71 16.64
CA ASP A 8 -5.93 18.64 16.52
C ASP A 8 -5.97 19.35 15.15
N ASP A 9 -7.17 19.48 14.59
CA ASP A 9 -7.40 20.13 13.30
C ASP A 9 -6.91 21.58 13.27
N ASN A 10 -6.94 22.27 14.42
CA ASN A 10 -6.53 23.66 14.54
C ASN A 10 -5.01 23.82 14.34
N TRP A 11 -4.22 22.92 14.95
CA TRP A 11 -2.77 22.89 14.75
C TRP A 11 -2.41 22.49 13.33
N LEU A 12 -3.15 21.53 12.76
CA LEU A 12 -2.94 21.11 11.39
C LEU A 12 -3.18 22.26 10.40
N PHE A 13 -4.19 23.08 10.66
CA PHE A 13 -4.52 24.24 9.87
C PHE A 13 -3.41 25.29 9.90
N ASP A 14 -2.90 25.63 11.09
CA ASP A 14 -1.80 26.59 11.25
C ASP A 14 -0.53 26.15 10.51
N VAL A 15 -0.16 24.88 10.65
CA VAL A 15 0.99 24.31 9.93
C VAL A 15 0.74 24.32 8.43
N SER A 16 -0.48 23.99 7.98
CA SER A 16 -0.83 23.98 6.56
C SER A 16 -0.69 25.34 5.89
N LEU A 17 -1.02 26.42 6.61
CA LEU A 17 -0.82 27.79 6.16
C LEU A 17 0.66 28.15 6.10
N MET A 18 1.44 27.73 7.10
CA MET A 18 2.89 27.99 7.14
C MET A 18 3.64 27.33 5.97
N VAL A 19 3.27 26.09 5.61
CA VAL A 19 3.90 25.35 4.50
C VAL A 19 3.12 25.44 3.18
N ASN A 20 2.09 26.26 3.12
CA ASN A 20 1.22 26.47 1.95
C ASN A 20 0.74 25.16 1.29
N CYS A 21 0.37 24.17 2.10
CA CYS A 21 -0.02 22.82 1.67
C CYS A 21 -1.50 22.54 1.93
N LYS A 22 -2.17 21.82 1.02
CA LYS A 22 -3.55 21.37 1.24
C LYS A 22 -3.64 20.35 2.37
N ILE A 23 -4.67 20.47 3.22
CA ILE A 23 -5.00 19.50 4.26
C ILE A 23 -5.67 18.27 3.63
N GLY A 24 -5.19 17.09 3.99
CA GLY A 24 -5.74 15.80 3.59
C GLY A 24 -6.32 15.04 4.77
N ARG A 25 -7.28 14.15 4.50
CA ARG A 25 -7.92 13.29 5.51
C ARG A 25 -7.57 11.83 5.27
N THR A 26 -7.39 11.07 6.35
CA THR A 26 -7.36 9.61 6.33
C THR A 26 -8.79 9.04 6.29
N PRO A 27 -9.05 7.90 5.61
CA PRO A 27 -8.08 7.08 4.89
C PRO A 27 -7.84 7.52 3.44
N PHE A 28 -6.58 7.51 2.98
CA PHE A 28 -6.19 7.81 1.59
C PHE A 28 -5.27 6.73 1.03
N ILE A 29 -5.23 6.57 -0.30
CA ILE A 29 -4.40 5.54 -0.95
C ILE A 29 -2.99 6.10 -1.20
N TYR A 30 -1.99 5.46 -0.61
CA TYR A 30 -0.57 5.73 -0.82
C TYR A 30 0.14 4.48 -1.33
N LEU A 31 0.83 4.59 -2.47
CA LEU A 31 1.52 3.48 -3.14
C LEU A 31 0.62 2.25 -3.40
N GLY A 32 -0.71 2.45 -3.43
CA GLY A 32 -1.72 1.40 -3.59
C GLY A 32 -2.18 0.74 -2.29
N LEU A 33 -1.77 1.23 -1.12
CA LEU A 33 -2.29 0.85 0.19
C LEU A 33 -3.08 2.01 0.80
N PRO A 34 -4.27 1.78 1.36
CA PRO A 34 -4.96 2.81 2.11
C PRO A 34 -4.35 2.99 3.49
N ILE A 35 -3.76 4.16 3.71
CA ILE A 35 -3.18 4.61 4.98
C ILE A 35 -4.30 5.13 5.89
N GLY A 36 -4.26 4.76 7.17
CA GLY A 36 -5.23 5.19 8.18
C GLY A 36 -6.62 4.51 8.07
N GLY A 37 -6.75 3.49 7.22
CA GLY A 37 -7.94 2.64 7.16
C GLY A 37 -7.77 1.37 8.00
N ASN A 38 -8.87 0.71 8.37
CA ASN A 38 -8.80 -0.52 9.16
C ASN A 38 -8.13 -1.66 8.38
N HIS A 39 -6.91 -2.03 8.79
CA HIS A 39 -6.04 -3.05 8.18
C HIS A 39 -6.68 -4.46 8.17
N ARG A 40 -7.62 -4.74 9.08
CA ARG A 40 -8.31 -6.03 9.21
C ARG A 40 -9.47 -6.18 8.22
N ARG A 41 -9.90 -5.12 7.54
CA ARG A 41 -10.99 -5.23 6.56
C ARG A 41 -10.48 -5.95 5.31
N HIS A 42 -11.15 -7.05 4.97
CA HIS A 42 -11.00 -7.80 3.71
C HIS A 42 -10.90 -6.88 2.47
N SER A 43 -11.55 -5.72 2.53
CA SER A 43 -11.57 -4.69 1.49
C SER A 43 -10.17 -4.14 1.11
N LEU A 44 -9.15 -4.23 1.98
CA LEU A 44 -7.78 -3.79 1.66
C LEU A 44 -6.92 -4.89 1.05
N ARG A 45 -7.22 -6.16 1.36
CA ARG A 45 -6.50 -7.32 0.82
C ARG A 45 -6.85 -7.57 -0.64
N ILE A 46 -8.11 -7.37 -1.03
CA ILE A 46 -8.62 -7.61 -2.39
C ILE A 46 -7.90 -6.76 -3.47
N PRO A 47 -7.82 -5.42 -3.37
CA PRO A 47 -7.17 -4.61 -4.41
C PRO A 47 -5.67 -4.89 -4.52
N LEU A 48 -5.02 -5.30 -3.42
CA LEU A 48 -3.63 -5.73 -3.44
C LEU A 48 -3.46 -7.05 -4.18
N LEU A 49 -4.34 -8.02 -3.91
CA LEU A 49 -4.30 -9.35 -4.55
C LEU A 49 -4.58 -9.23 -6.05
N GLU A 50 -5.51 -8.36 -6.44
CA GLU A 50 -5.76 -8.01 -7.85
C GLU A 50 -4.54 -7.35 -8.51
N LYS A 51 -3.77 -6.52 -7.78
CA LYS A 51 -2.53 -5.91 -8.28
C LYS A 51 -1.45 -6.97 -8.53
N ILE A 52 -1.32 -7.96 -7.66
CA ILE A 52 -0.43 -9.12 -7.85
C ILE A 52 -0.90 -9.94 -9.04
N ARG A 53 -2.19 -10.24 -9.12
CA ARG A 53 -2.78 -11.00 -10.22
C ARG A 53 -2.56 -10.30 -11.56
N LYS A 54 -2.67 -8.97 -11.61
CA LYS A 54 -2.38 -8.15 -12.79
C LYS A 54 -0.90 -8.17 -13.18
N ARG A 55 0.01 -8.16 -12.19
CA ARG A 55 1.46 -8.31 -12.42
C ARG A 55 1.78 -9.68 -12.98
N LEU A 56 1.17 -10.74 -12.43
CA LEU A 56 1.32 -12.12 -12.89
C LEU A 56 0.67 -12.35 -14.27
N SER A 57 -0.50 -11.76 -14.53
CA SER A 57 -1.22 -11.91 -15.81
C SER A 57 -0.53 -11.17 -16.96
N GLY A 58 0.21 -10.10 -16.66
CA GLY A 58 1.05 -9.40 -17.64
C GLY A 58 2.27 -10.20 -18.07
N TRP A 59 2.63 -11.26 -17.34
CA TRP A 59 3.73 -12.13 -17.71
C TRP A 59 3.23 -13.15 -18.73
N LYS A 60 3.50 -12.89 -20.01
CA LYS A 60 3.27 -13.84 -21.09
C LYS A 60 4.01 -15.15 -20.76
N SER A 61 3.23 -16.14 -20.30
CA SER A 61 3.58 -17.55 -20.12
C SER A 61 4.52 -18.07 -21.23
N CYS A 62 4.40 -17.58 -22.46
CA CYS A 62 5.20 -18.02 -23.61
C CYS A 62 6.71 -17.69 -23.57
N LEU A 63 7.19 -16.76 -22.73
CA LEU A 63 8.63 -16.38 -22.71
C LEU A 63 9.42 -17.03 -21.56
N LEU A 64 8.77 -17.79 -20.67
CA LEU A 64 9.37 -18.28 -19.43
C LEU A 64 9.17 -19.79 -19.26
N SER A 65 10.29 -20.49 -19.13
CA SER A 65 10.35 -21.90 -18.69
C SER A 65 9.69 -22.09 -17.32
N MET A 66 9.25 -23.32 -17.01
CA MET A 66 8.63 -23.65 -15.72
C MET A 66 9.50 -23.28 -14.53
N GLY A 67 10.82 -23.47 -14.64
CA GLY A 67 11.77 -23.11 -13.58
C GLY A 67 11.78 -21.60 -13.30
N SER A 68 11.81 -20.78 -14.35
CA SER A 68 11.83 -19.31 -14.20
C SER A 68 10.48 -18.76 -13.75
N ARG A 69 9.35 -19.38 -14.12
CA ARG A 69 8.03 -19.07 -13.54
C ARG A 69 7.98 -19.28 -12.03
N LEU A 70 8.58 -20.36 -11.53
CA LEU A 70 8.59 -20.71 -10.11
C LEU A 70 9.44 -19.72 -9.29
N VAL A 71 10.61 -19.35 -9.81
CA VAL A 71 11.49 -18.35 -9.20
C VAL A 71 10.81 -16.97 -9.15
N LEU A 72 10.16 -16.56 -10.24
CA LEU A 72 9.40 -15.30 -10.32
C LEU A 72 8.22 -15.28 -9.34
N LEU A 73 7.46 -16.37 -9.27
CA LEU A 73 6.35 -16.53 -8.33
C LEU A 73 6.87 -16.38 -6.88
N LYS A 74 7.97 -17.07 -6.55
CA LYS A 74 8.61 -16.99 -5.23
C LYS A 74 9.09 -15.57 -4.92
N SER A 75 9.66 -14.86 -5.89
CA SER A 75 10.11 -13.46 -5.71
C SER A 75 8.94 -12.50 -5.42
N VAL A 76 7.83 -12.61 -6.16
CA VAL A 76 6.65 -11.76 -5.94
C VAL A 76 5.96 -12.08 -4.62
N LEU A 77 5.77 -13.36 -4.29
CA LEU A 77 5.19 -13.77 -3.01
C LEU A 77 6.10 -13.46 -1.82
N SER A 78 7.41 -13.43 -2.00
CA SER A 78 8.36 -13.05 -0.95
C SER A 78 8.37 -11.54 -0.70
N SER A 79 8.31 -10.73 -1.75
CA SER A 79 8.36 -9.26 -1.63
C SER A 79 7.05 -8.66 -1.14
N PHE A 80 5.92 -9.30 -1.43
CA PHE A 80 4.60 -8.83 -1.05
C PHE A 80 4.35 -8.70 0.47
N PRO A 81 4.54 -9.74 1.31
CA PRO A 81 4.36 -9.65 2.75
C PRO A 81 5.38 -8.69 3.37
N VAL A 82 6.60 -8.63 2.85
CA VAL A 82 7.62 -7.67 3.29
C VAL A 82 7.13 -6.23 3.07
N TYR A 83 6.61 -5.93 1.89
CA TYR A 83 6.03 -4.62 1.58
C TYR A 83 4.82 -4.30 2.49
N PHE A 84 3.94 -5.27 2.72
CA PHE A 84 2.80 -5.10 3.61
C PHE A 84 3.23 -4.83 5.06
N LEU A 85 4.19 -5.59 5.58
CA LEU A 85 4.73 -5.44 6.93
C LEU A 85 5.49 -4.13 7.14
N SER A 86 6.12 -3.57 6.11
CA SER A 86 6.76 -2.24 6.20
C SER A 86 5.75 -1.11 6.43
N PHE A 87 4.52 -1.24 5.93
CA PHE A 87 3.47 -0.22 6.09
C PHE A 87 2.60 -0.45 7.33
N PHE A 88 2.35 -1.71 7.69
CA PHE A 88 1.55 -2.07 8.86
C PHE A 88 2.47 -2.49 9.99
N LYS A 89 2.60 -1.61 10.99
CA LYS A 89 3.26 -1.94 12.26
C LYS A 89 2.63 -3.22 12.81
N ALA A 90 3.46 -4.23 13.10
CA ALA A 90 3.00 -5.40 13.84
C ALA A 90 2.45 -4.91 15.17
N SER A 91 1.14 -5.05 15.36
CA SER A 91 0.53 -4.92 16.68
C SER A 91 1.17 -5.99 17.55
N ALA A 92 2.09 -5.60 18.42
CA ALA A 92 2.42 -6.38 19.61
C ALA A 92 1.20 -6.38 20.55
#